data_AF-A0A377TW61-F1
#
_entry.id   AF-A0A377TW61-F1
#
_cell.length_a   1.000
_cell.length_b   1.000
_cell.length_c   1.000
_cell.angle_alpha   90.00
_cell.angle_beta   90.00
_cell.angle_gamma   90.00
#
_symmetry.space_group_name_H-M   'P 1'
#
loop_
_entity.id
_entity.type
_entity.pdbx_description
1 polymer ?
#
loop_
_entity_poly.entity_id
_entity_poly.type
_entity_poly.pdbx_seq_one_letter_code
_entity_poly.pdbx_strand_id
1 'polypeptide(L)'
;MSAWRAFVDRRWAGRTPADRERILLRFADLVEQHGEELAQLETLEQGKSIAISRAFEVGCTLNWMRYTAGLTTKISGRTLDVSIPFPQGARYQAWTKKEPVGWWRASSRGISR
;
A
#
# COMPACT_ATOMS: atom_id res chain seq x y z
N MET A 1 -10.06 -10.38 -13.88
CA MET A 1 -10.49 -8.97 -13.72
C MET A 1 -9.25 -8.08 -13.79
N SER A 2 -9.27 -6.98 -14.54
CA SER A 2 -8.10 -6.08 -14.66
C SER A 2 -8.02 -5.06 -13.52
N ALA A 3 -6.80 -4.63 -13.16
CA ALA A 3 -6.57 -3.62 -12.11
C ALA A 3 -7.32 -2.30 -12.37
N TRP A 4 -7.45 -1.91 -13.64
CA TRP A 4 -8.25 -0.75 -14.07
C TRP A 4 -9.71 -0.86 -13.64
N ARG A 5 -10.37 -1.99 -13.93
CA ARG A 5 -11.79 -2.18 -13.60
C ARG A 5 -12.03 -2.14 -12.09
N ALA A 6 -11.14 -2.74 -11.30
CA ALA A 6 -11.26 -2.71 -9.84
C ALA A 6 -11.12 -1.29 -9.25
N PHE A 7 -10.29 -0.44 -9.87
CA PHE A 7 -10.14 0.96 -9.48
C PHE A 7 -11.40 1.78 -9.83
N VAL A 8 -11.86 1.69 -11.09
CA VAL A 8 -13.02 2.44 -11.60
C VAL A 8 -14.33 2.07 -10.90
N ASP A 9 -14.53 0.79 -10.62
CA ASP A 9 -15.73 0.27 -9.92
C ASP A 9 -15.72 0.58 -8.42
N ARG A 10 -14.66 1.23 -7.90
CA ARG A 10 -14.55 1.71 -6.50
C ARG A 10 -14.72 0.62 -5.43
N ARG A 11 -14.83 -0.67 -5.78
CA ARG A 11 -14.94 -1.79 -4.81
C ARG A 11 -13.77 -1.85 -3.82
N TRP A 12 -12.60 -1.38 -4.24
CA TRP A 12 -11.45 -1.15 -3.35
C TRP A 12 -11.29 0.32 -2.99
N ALA A 13 -11.23 1.22 -3.98
CA ALA A 13 -10.92 2.64 -3.78
C ALA A 13 -12.01 3.43 -3.01
N GLY A 14 -13.24 2.92 -2.95
CA GLY A 14 -14.35 3.50 -2.22
C GLY A 14 -14.46 3.04 -0.76
N ARG A 15 -13.69 2.03 -0.33
CA ARG A 15 -13.68 1.58 1.06
C ARG A 15 -13.03 2.60 1.98
N THR A 16 -13.48 2.64 3.24
CA THR A 16 -12.84 3.47 4.26
C THR A 16 -11.39 3.03 4.50
N PRO A 17 -10.49 3.92 4.96
CA PRO A 17 -9.15 3.55 5.35
C PRO A 17 -9.08 2.37 6.35
N ALA A 18 -9.98 2.36 7.35
CA ALA A 18 -10.06 1.31 8.35
C ALA A 18 -10.49 -0.04 7.75
N ASP A 19 -11.46 -0.05 6.82
CA ASP A 19 -11.86 -1.28 6.13
C ASP A 19 -10.73 -1.89 5.32
N ARG A 20 -9.95 -1.04 4.64
CA ARG A 20 -8.79 -1.48 3.86
C ARG A 20 -7.70 -2.05 4.77
N GLU A 21 -7.40 -1.39 5.89
CA GLU A 21 -6.46 -1.90 6.90
C GLU A 21 -6.90 -3.28 7.39
N ARG A 22 -8.17 -3.45 7.79
CA ARG A 22 -8.71 -4.74 8.25
C ARG A 22 -8.58 -5.85 7.21
N ILE A 23 -8.84 -5.55 5.94
CA ILE A 23 -8.70 -6.53 4.85
C ILE A 23 -7.23 -6.93 4.66
N LEU A 24 -6.31 -5.97 4.68
CA LEU A 24 -4.88 -6.23 4.51
C LEU A 24 -4.29 -6.99 5.68
N LEU A 25 -4.70 -6.70 6.92
CA LEU A 25 -4.29 -7.47 8.10
C LEU A 25 -4.79 -8.91 8.02
N ARG A 26 -6.07 -9.12 7.66
CA ARG A 26 -6.60 -10.47 7.44
C ARG A 26 -5.85 -11.22 6.34
N PHE A 27 -5.40 -10.52 5.29
CA PHE A 27 -4.59 -11.13 4.25
C PHE A 27 -3.21 -11.55 4.79
N ALA A 28 -2.56 -10.71 5.60
CA ALA A 28 -1.30 -11.09 6.25
C ALA A 28 -1.47 -12.33 7.14
N ASP A 29 -2.58 -12.43 7.89
CA ASP A 29 -2.84 -13.60 8.75
C ASP A 29 -3.04 -14.88 7.93
N LEU A 30 -3.68 -14.78 6.75
CA LEU A 30 -3.80 -15.92 5.84
C LEU A 30 -2.43 -16.33 5.26
N VAL A 31 -1.60 -15.36 4.88
CA VAL A 31 -0.23 -15.64 4.39
C VAL A 31 0.59 -16.31 5.48
N GLU A 32 0.44 -15.90 6.74
CA GLU A 32 1.14 -16.50 7.87
C GLU A 32 0.70 -17.95 8.11
N GLN A 33 -0.61 -18.22 8.03
CA GLN A 33 -1.15 -19.58 8.12
C GLN A 33 -0.57 -20.53 7.06
N HIS A 34 -0.32 -20.02 5.86
CA HIS A 34 0.28 -20.76 4.75
C HIS A 34 1.80 -20.54 4.61
N GLY A 35 2.45 -19.94 5.62
CA GLY A 35 3.83 -19.47 5.51
C GLY A 35 4.83 -20.60 5.22
N GLU A 36 4.64 -21.78 5.81
CA GLU A 36 5.53 -22.92 5.58
C GLU A 36 5.42 -23.45 4.15
N GLU A 37 4.21 -23.58 3.62
CA GLU A 37 3.95 -24.00 2.23
C GLU A 37 4.58 -23.01 1.25
N LEU A 38 4.39 -21.70 1.49
CA LEU A 38 4.99 -20.64 0.68
C LEU A 38 6.53 -20.70 0.71
N ALA A 39 7.13 -20.94 1.88
CA ALA A 39 8.58 -21.07 1.99
C ALA A 39 9.13 -22.28 1.23
N GLN A 40 8.39 -23.39 1.21
CA GLN A 40 8.75 -24.58 0.44
C GLN A 40 8.66 -24.33 -1.07
N LEU A 41 7.60 -23.66 -1.53
CA LEU A 41 7.46 -23.26 -2.93
C LEU A 41 8.58 -22.32 -3.39
N GLU A 42 8.89 -21.29 -2.60
CA GLU A 42 10.01 -20.36 -2.87
C GLU A 42 11.36 -21.07 -2.93
N THR A 43 11.56 -22.08 -2.08
CA THR A 43 12.77 -22.91 -2.08
C THR A 43 12.86 -23.75 -3.35
N LEU A 44 11.75 -24.34 -3.81
CA LEU A 44 11.71 -25.14 -5.03
C LEU A 44 11.88 -24.30 -6.30
N GLU A 45 11.35 -23.08 -6.31
CA GLU A 45 11.42 -22.18 -7.47
C GLU A 45 12.82 -21.53 -7.61
N GLN A 46 13.39 -21.05 -6.50
CA GLN A 46 14.63 -20.26 -6.51
C GLN A 46 15.89 -21.06 -6.14
N GLY A 47 15.74 -22.24 -5.53
CA GLY A 47 16.85 -23.06 -5.05
C GLY A 47 17.56 -22.54 -3.79
N LYS A 48 17.04 -21.49 -3.15
CA LYS A 48 17.55 -20.97 -1.87
C LYS A 48 17.24 -21.93 -0.72
N SER A 49 18.01 -21.87 0.37
CA SER A 49 17.76 -22.76 1.50
C SER A 49 16.40 -22.47 2.16
N ILE A 50 15.74 -23.52 2.66
CA ILE A 50 14.43 -23.38 3.33
C ILE A 50 14.49 -22.43 4.54
N ALA A 51 15.63 -22.38 5.22
CA ALA A 51 15.83 -21.43 6.32
C ALA A 51 15.78 -19.97 5.86
N ILE A 52 16.37 -19.66 4.70
CA ILE A 52 16.32 -18.32 4.09
C ILE A 52 14.90 -18.02 3.64
N SER A 53 14.21 -18.94 2.95
CA SER A 53 12.82 -18.75 2.51
C SER A 53 11.87 -18.45 3.67
N ARG A 54 11.99 -19.18 4.79
CA ARG A 54 11.17 -18.94 6.00
C ARG A 54 11.47 -17.58 6.63
N ALA A 55 12.75 -17.30 6.91
CA ALA A 55 13.14 -16.13 7.67
C ALA A 55 12.98 -14.83 6.87
N PHE A 56 13.43 -14.83 5.63
CA PHE A 56 13.45 -13.63 4.78
C PHE A 56 12.16 -13.51 3.97
N GLU A 57 11.89 -14.44 3.06
CA GLU A 57 10.80 -14.25 2.10
C GLU A 57 9.45 -14.20 2.79
N VAL A 58 9.16 -15.16 3.67
CA VAL A 58 7.88 -15.19 4.39
C VAL A 58 7.90 -14.22 5.57
N GLY A 59 8.91 -14.32 6.44
CA GLY A 59 9.01 -13.51 7.65
C GLY A 59 9.07 -12.00 7.40
N CYS A 60 9.96 -11.53 6.53
CA CYS A 60 10.05 -10.09 6.23
C CYS A 60 8.81 -9.61 5.46
N THR A 61 8.26 -10.41 4.57
CA THR A 61 7.04 -10.04 3.84
C THR A 61 5.85 -9.87 4.77
N LEU A 62 5.66 -10.75 5.76
CA LEU A 62 4.58 -10.61 6.74
C LEU A 62 4.70 -9.31 7.56
N ASN A 63 5.91 -8.99 8.01
CA ASN A 63 6.18 -7.74 8.72
C ASN A 63 5.88 -6.53 7.84
N TRP A 64 6.30 -6.56 6.57
CA TRP A 64 6.03 -5.50 5.61
C TRP A 64 4.53 -5.34 5.31
N MET A 65 3.81 -6.44 5.14
CA MET A 65 2.36 -6.45 4.93
C MET A 65 1.63 -5.81 6.11
N ARG A 66 1.97 -6.19 7.35
CA ARG A 66 1.35 -5.62 8.55
C ARG A 66 1.68 -4.14 8.72
N TYR A 67 2.93 -3.76 8.49
CA TYR A 67 3.35 -2.36 8.51
C TYR A 67 2.58 -1.51 7.50
N THR A 68 2.53 -1.94 6.23
CA THR A 68 1.85 -1.22 5.16
C THR A 68 0.33 -1.19 5.33
N ALA A 69 -0.28 -2.25 5.86
CA ALA A 69 -1.69 -2.26 6.25
C ALA A 69 -1.99 -1.12 7.24
N GLY A 70 -1.16 -0.98 8.28
CA GLY A 70 -1.28 0.06 9.28
C GLY A 70 -1.07 1.48 8.75
N LEU A 71 -0.35 1.67 7.63
CA LEU A 71 -0.22 2.99 7.01
C LEU A 71 -1.53 3.47 6.39
N THR A 72 -2.46 2.57 6.08
CA THR A 72 -3.69 2.92 5.36
C THR A 72 -4.53 3.97 6.08
N THR A 73 -4.56 3.93 7.42
CA THR A 73 -5.26 4.88 8.30
C THR A 73 -4.42 6.10 8.69
N LYS A 74 -3.13 6.10 8.37
CA LYS A 74 -2.15 7.13 8.77
C LYS A 74 -1.81 8.11 7.65
N ILE A 75 -2.42 7.98 6.48
CA ILE A 75 -2.25 8.92 5.37
C ILE A 75 -3.07 10.18 5.66
N SER A 76 -2.39 11.24 6.10
CA SER A 76 -2.97 12.56 6.36
C SER A 76 -2.47 13.62 5.37
N GLY A 77 -3.35 14.59 5.12
CA GLY A 77 -3.03 15.87 4.49
C GLY A 77 -2.45 16.87 5.50
N ARG A 78 -2.32 18.12 5.09
CA ARG A 78 -1.83 19.24 5.91
C ARG A 78 -2.71 20.46 5.69
N THR A 79 -3.05 21.17 6.75
CA THR A 79 -3.61 22.52 6.70
C THR A 79 -2.47 23.52 6.70
N LEU A 80 -2.54 24.52 5.84
CA LEU A 80 -1.50 25.53 5.64
C LEU A 80 -2.06 26.89 6.05
N ASP A 81 -1.29 27.62 6.86
CA ASP A 81 -1.56 29.03 7.11
C ASP A 81 -0.92 29.83 5.97
N VAL A 82 -1.75 30.50 5.18
CA VAL A 82 -1.30 31.17 3.95
C VAL A 82 -1.45 32.68 4.12
N SER A 83 -0.31 33.36 4.06
CA SER A 83 -0.23 34.82 4.17
C SER A 83 -0.48 35.47 2.81
N ILE A 84 -1.70 35.34 2.27
CA ILE A 84 -2.09 35.96 1.01
C ILE A 84 -2.56 37.40 1.31
N PRO A 85 -1.85 38.44 0.84
CA PRO A 85 -2.07 39.81 1.29
C PRO A 85 -3.21 40.55 0.55
N PHE A 86 -3.86 39.90 -0.44
CA PHE A 86 -4.84 40.55 -1.31
C PHE A 86 -6.08 39.70 -1.55
N PRO A 87 -7.31 40.21 -1.31
CA PRO A 87 -7.65 41.53 -0.78
C PRO A 87 -7.21 41.74 0.68
N GLN A 88 -6.90 42.99 1.07
CA GLN A 88 -6.47 43.30 2.44
C GLN A 88 -7.51 42.85 3.47
N GLY A 89 -7.06 42.15 4.51
CA GLY A 89 -7.91 41.63 5.59
C GLY A 89 -8.61 40.29 5.28
N ALA A 90 -8.44 39.74 4.06
CA ALA A 90 -8.98 38.44 3.72
C ALA A 90 -8.23 37.31 4.48
N ARG A 91 -8.99 36.35 5.01
CA ARG A 91 -8.46 35.12 5.60
C ARG A 91 -8.70 33.96 4.65
N TYR A 92 -7.63 33.25 4.33
CA TYR A 92 -7.67 32.11 3.43
C TYR A 92 -7.47 30.82 4.21
N GLN A 93 -8.20 29.78 3.82
CA GLN A 93 -7.98 28.42 4.30
C GLN A 93 -7.41 27.60 3.16
N ALA A 94 -6.23 27.02 3.38
CA ALA A 94 -5.59 26.12 2.44
C ALA A 94 -5.32 24.77 3.10
N TRP A 95 -5.53 23.68 2.35
CA TRP A 95 -5.21 22.34 2.81
C TRP A 95 -4.79 21.45 1.65
N THR A 96 -4.07 20.38 1.97
CA THR A 96 -3.67 19.34 1.01
C THR A 96 -4.49 18.07 1.24
N LYS A 97 -4.87 17.41 0.15
CA LYS A 97 -5.53 16.10 0.18
C LYS A 97 -4.65 15.10 -0.56
N LYS A 98 -4.33 13.98 0.09
CA LYS A 98 -3.60 12.87 -0.55
C LYS A 98 -4.61 11.92 -1.19
N GLU A 99 -4.48 11.74 -2.49
CA GLU A 99 -5.37 10.87 -3.27
C GLU A 99 -4.57 9.76 -3.95
N PRO A 100 -5.17 8.57 -4.14
CA PRO A 100 -4.51 7.49 -4.84
C PRO A 100 -4.25 7.89 -6.30
N VAL A 101 -3.05 7.60 -6.81
CA VAL A 101 -2.61 7.95 -8.18
C VAL A 101 -3.41 7.25 -9.29
N GLY A 102 -4.21 6.24 -8.96
CA GLY A 102 -4.99 5.47 -9.92
C GLY A 102 -4.52 4.02 -10.02
N TRP A 103 -4.49 3.51 -11.24
CA TRP A 103 -3.93 2.19 -11.54
C TRP A 103 -2.47 2.36 -11.94
N TRP A 104 -1.59 1.57 -11.32
CA TRP A 104 -0.18 1.56 -11.68
C TRP A 104 0.10 0.39 -12.61
N ARG A 105 0.86 0.65 -13.69
CA ARG A 105 1.42 -0.40 -14.56
C ARG A 105 2.90 -0.52 -14.22
N ALA A 106 3.31 -1.67 -13.70
CA ALA A 106 4.71 -2.03 -13.66
C ALA A 106 5.20 -2.19 -15.11
N SER A 107 5.87 -1.16 -15.64
CA SER A 107 6.54 -1.22 -16.94
C SER A 107 8.02 -1.53 -16.66
N SER A 108 8.49 -2.67 -17.14
CA SER A 108 9.92 -3.04 -17.12
C SER A 108 10.77 -2.31 -18.18
N ARG A 109 10.22 -1.30 -18.87
CA ARG A 109 11.03 -0.47 -19.77
C ARG A 109 11.93 0.45 -18.95
N GLY A 110 13.21 0.12 -18.96
CA GLY A 110 14.28 0.76 -18.22
C GLY A 110 14.29 2.29 -18.36
N ILE A 111 14.72 2.92 -17.28
CA ILE A 111 15.09 4.32 -17.25
C ILE A 111 16.39 4.44 -18.06
N SER A 112 16.26 4.78 -19.34
CA SER A 112 17.35 5.38 -20.11
C SER A 112 17.09 6.88 -20.15
N ARG A 113 17.87 7.63 -19.38
CA ARG A 113 18.19 9.04 -19.65
C ARG A 113 19.69 9.12 -19.81
#